data_AF-A0A4R5IDG0-F1
#
_entry.id   AF-A0A4R5IDG0-F1
#
_cell.length_a   1.000
_cell.length_b   1.000
_cell.length_c   1.000
_cell.angle_alpha   90.00
_cell.angle_beta   90.00
_cell.angle_gamma   90.00
#
_symmetry.space_group_name_H-M   'P 1'
#
loop_
_entity.id
_entity.type
_entity.pdbx_description
1 polymer ?
#
loop_
_entity_poly.entity_id
_entity_poly.type
_entity_poly.pdbx_seq_one_letter_code
_entity_poly.pdbx_strand_id
1 'polypeptide(L)'
;MPQEAEEFSLPTSLDIVQQATCGEHGHPLSTAMQTDWAIQLDLIDVFAAPRGTLIELQQSAPSKRCHDWLQGIIDTRSMVAAVTGVPF
;
A
#
# COMPACT_ATOMS: atom_id res chain seq x y z
N MET A 1 -36.37 -1.12 -29.73
CA MET A 1 -35.03 -0.49 -29.76
C MET A 1 -34.10 -1.38 -28.95
N PRO A 2 -32.95 -1.80 -29.47
CA PRO A 2 -32.03 -2.61 -28.66
C PRO A 2 -31.38 -1.71 -27.60
N GLN A 3 -31.40 -2.15 -26.34
CA GLN A 3 -30.63 -1.52 -25.27
C GLN A 3 -29.14 -1.75 -25.58
N GLU A 4 -28.39 -0.66 -25.73
CA GLU A 4 -26.93 -0.70 -25.74
C GLU A 4 -26.49 -1.25 -24.37
N ALA A 5 -25.77 -2.38 -24.40
CA ALA A 5 -25.17 -2.93 -23.19
C ALA A 5 -24.08 -1.95 -22.73
N GLU A 6 -24.24 -1.37 -21.54
CA GLU A 6 -23.15 -0.62 -20.90
C GLU A 6 -21.94 -1.53 -20.81
N GLU A 7 -20.88 -1.17 -21.54
CA GLU A 7 -19.62 -1.89 -21.55
C GLU A 7 -18.99 -1.77 -20.16
N PHE A 8 -19.04 -2.86 -19.39
CA PHE A 8 -18.50 -2.90 -18.03
C PHE A 8 -16.98 -2.87 -18.11
N SER A 9 -16.41 -1.67 -18.08
CA SER A 9 -14.97 -1.47 -18.07
C SER A 9 -14.46 -1.47 -16.63
N LEU A 10 -13.67 -2.47 -16.28
CA LEU A 10 -12.94 -2.47 -15.02
C LEU A 10 -11.85 -1.39 -15.07
N PRO A 11 -11.63 -0.64 -13.98
CA PRO A 11 -10.59 0.37 -13.94
C PRO A 11 -9.23 -0.28 -14.23
N THR A 12 -8.48 0.32 -15.13
CA THR A 12 -7.11 -0.10 -15.41
C THR A 12 -6.20 0.26 -14.23
N SER A 13 -5.00 -0.34 -14.19
CA SER A 13 -3.99 0.03 -13.20
C SER A 13 -3.65 1.52 -13.23
N LEU A 14 -3.73 2.16 -14.40
CA LEU A 14 -3.53 3.60 -14.54
C LEU A 14 -4.68 4.41 -13.94
N ASP A 15 -5.93 3.98 -14.12
CA ASP A 15 -7.10 4.62 -13.52
C ASP A 15 -7.04 4.55 -11.99
N ILE A 16 -6.59 3.41 -11.44
CA ILE A 16 -6.40 3.22 -10.00
C ILE A 16 -5.30 4.16 -9.48
N VAL A 17 -4.18 4.29 -10.20
CA VAL A 17 -3.10 5.22 -9.83
C VAL A 17 -3.58 6.67 -9.87
N GLN A 18 -4.28 7.09 -10.93
CA GLN A 18 -4.82 8.44 -11.02
C GLN A 18 -5.83 8.71 -9.90
N GLN A 19 -6.71 7.77 -9.57
CA GLN A 19 -7.62 7.89 -8.44
C GLN A 19 -6.90 7.91 -7.08
N ALA A 20 -5.78 7.20 -6.92
CA ALA A 20 -4.98 7.26 -5.70
C ALA A 20 -4.21 8.58 -5.56
N THR A 21 -3.80 9.18 -6.68
CA THR A 21 -3.04 10.42 -6.72
C THR A 21 -3.95 11.65 -6.58
N CYS A 22 -5.15 11.58 -7.19
CA CYS A 22 -6.11 12.69 -7.30
C CYS A 22 -7.40 12.49 -6.48
N GLY A 23 -7.58 11.34 -5.82
CA GLY A 23 -8.76 11.04 -5.02
C GLY A 23 -8.82 11.90 -3.75
N GLU A 24 -10.00 11.94 -3.14
CA GLU A 24 -10.40 12.87 -2.06
C GLU A 24 -9.43 12.92 -0.86
N HIS A 25 -8.53 11.94 -0.72
CA HIS A 25 -7.57 11.85 0.39
C HIS A 25 -6.10 11.66 -0.05
N GLY A 26 -5.77 11.71 -1.35
CA GLY A 26 -4.40 11.58 -1.89
C GLY A 26 -3.62 10.34 -1.44
N HIS A 27 -2.29 10.39 -1.58
CA HIS A 27 -1.38 9.32 -1.16
C HIS A 27 -1.60 8.96 0.32
N PRO A 28 -1.68 7.67 0.70
CA PRO A 28 -1.99 7.25 2.09
C PRO A 28 -1.04 7.82 3.14
N LEU A 29 0.21 8.06 2.76
CA LEU A 29 1.26 8.59 3.63
C LEU A 29 1.36 10.13 3.66
N SER A 30 0.57 10.83 2.84
CA SER A 30 0.61 12.30 2.76
C SER A 30 0.40 12.97 4.12
N THR A 31 -0.52 12.41 4.93
CA THR A 31 -0.83 12.88 6.29
C THR A 31 0.22 12.56 7.34
N ALA A 32 1.15 11.65 7.05
CA ALA A 32 2.23 11.28 7.96
C ALA A 32 3.55 11.98 7.63
N MET A 33 3.62 12.74 6.53
CA MET A 33 4.81 13.52 6.21
C MET A 33 5.11 14.47 7.38
N GLN A 34 6.37 14.51 7.82
CA GLN A 34 6.85 15.25 9.00
C GLN A 34 6.60 14.59 10.37
N THR A 35 6.11 13.35 10.41
CA THR A 35 6.09 12.57 11.66
C THR A 35 7.39 11.77 11.81
N ASP A 36 7.77 11.47 13.06
CA ASP A 36 8.91 10.57 13.36
C ASP A 36 8.71 9.19 12.72
N TRP A 37 7.45 8.75 12.59
CA TRP A 37 7.09 7.51 11.91
C TRP A 37 7.49 7.53 10.43
N ALA A 38 7.21 8.63 9.72
CA ALA A 38 7.59 8.75 8.31
C ALA A 38 9.12 8.80 8.14
N ILE A 39 9.83 9.44 9.06
CA ILE A 39 11.31 9.43 9.06
C ILE A 39 11.84 8.01 9.25
N GLN A 40 11.25 7.23 10.18
CA GLN A 40 11.63 5.82 10.36
C GLN A 40 11.33 4.98 9.13
N LEU A 41 10.18 5.20 8.49
CA LEU A 41 9.83 4.52 7.24
C LEU A 41 10.84 4.82 6.12
N ASP A 42 11.28 6.08 5.97
CA ASP A 42 12.25 6.48 4.95
C ASP A 42 13.64 5.82 5.13
N LEU A 43 13.95 5.32 6.34
CA LEU A 43 15.19 4.60 6.63
C LEU A 43 15.09 3.09 6.31
N ILE A 44 13.92 2.59 5.93
CA ILE A 44 13.64 1.17 5.77
C ILE A 44 13.33 0.88 4.30
N ASP A 45 14.11 -0.01 3.68
CA ASP A 45 13.66 -0.64 2.43
C ASP A 45 12.58 -1.67 2.77
N VAL A 46 11.32 -1.29 2.55
CA VAL A 46 10.16 -2.12 2.87
C VAL A 46 10.12 -3.44 2.10
N PHE A 47 10.86 -3.58 1.01
CA PHE A 47 10.95 -4.82 0.23
C PHE A 47 12.06 -5.76 0.69
N ALA A 48 13.02 -5.27 1.50
CA ALA A 48 14.14 -6.05 2.00
C ALA A 48 14.14 -6.23 3.53
N ALA A 49 13.43 -5.38 4.26
CA ALA A 49 13.47 -5.37 5.73
C ALA A 49 12.89 -6.66 6.36
N PRO A 50 13.34 -7.08 7.55
CA PRO A 50 12.75 -8.23 8.24
C PRO A 50 11.26 -8.02 8.56
N ARG A 51 10.48 -9.12 8.58
CA ARG A 51 9.05 -9.08 8.91
C ARG A 51 8.76 -8.38 10.25
N GLY A 52 9.56 -8.69 11.27
CA GLY A 52 9.41 -8.10 12.61
C GLY A 52 9.51 -6.57 12.57
N THR A 53 10.52 -6.04 11.87
CA THR A 53 10.72 -4.59 11.70
C THR A 53 9.51 -3.92 11.05
N LEU A 54 8.91 -4.54 10.03
CA LEU A 54 7.72 -3.99 9.39
C LEU A 54 6.49 -4.05 10.30
N ILE A 55 6.32 -5.11 11.09
CA ILE A 55 5.22 -5.22 12.06
C ILE A 55 5.36 -4.18 13.18
N GLU A 56 6.57 -3.96 13.71
CA GLU A 56 6.83 -2.95 14.73
C GLU A 56 6.54 -1.53 14.21
N LEU A 57 6.99 -1.23 12.99
CA LEU A 57 6.67 0.04 12.35
C LEU A 57 5.16 0.17 12.08
N GLN A 58 4.48 -0.90 11.67
CA GLN A 58 3.04 -0.90 11.44
C GLN A 58 2.26 -0.61 12.74
N GLN A 59 2.65 -1.21 13.85
CA GLN A 59 2.01 -1.02 15.15
C GLN A 59 2.14 0.40 15.69
N SER A 60 3.19 1.12 15.28
CA SER A 60 3.40 2.53 15.64
C SER A 60 2.81 3.52 14.62
N ALA A 61 2.07 3.04 13.62
CA ALA A 61 1.52 3.90 12.57
C ALA A 61 0.60 5.02 13.14
N PRO A 62 0.78 6.28 12.70
CA PRO A 62 0.04 7.42 13.25
C PRO A 62 -1.41 7.48 12.79
N SER A 63 -1.79 6.66 11.80
CA SER A 63 -3.16 6.59 11.29
C SER A 63 -3.47 5.20 10.74
N LYS A 64 -4.77 4.89 10.65
CA LYS A 64 -5.24 3.66 10.01
C LYS A 64 -4.75 3.55 8.56
N ARG A 65 -4.68 4.67 7.82
CA ARG A 65 -4.22 4.65 6.41
C ARG A 65 -2.74 4.28 6.29
N CYS A 66 -1.90 4.75 7.20
CA CYS A 66 -0.48 4.36 7.25
C CYS A 66 -0.32 2.90 7.63
N HIS A 67 -1.10 2.44 8.62
CA HIS A 67 -1.15 1.03 9.02
C HIS A 67 -1.54 0.11 7.85
N ASP A 68 -2.64 0.43 7.16
CA ASP A 68 -3.17 -0.35 6.05
C ASP A 68 -2.21 -0.34 4.84
N TRP A 69 -1.55 0.78 4.58
CA TRP A 69 -0.54 0.86 3.52
C TRP A 69 0.62 -0.11 3.78
N LEU A 70 1.15 -0.13 5.01
CA LEU A 70 2.23 -1.04 5.37
C LEU A 70 1.76 -2.50 5.42
N GLN A 71 0.50 -2.75 5.80
CA GLN A 71 -0.13 -4.08 5.69
C GLN A 71 -0.09 -4.60 4.26
N GLY A 72 -0.44 -3.75 3.28
CA GLY A 72 -0.40 -4.14 1.87
C GLY A 72 0.98 -4.57 1.39
N ILE A 73 2.05 -3.94 1.89
CA ILE A 73 3.43 -4.36 1.62
C ILE A 73 3.75 -5.71 2.27
N ILE A 74 3.37 -5.89 3.53
CA ILE A 74 3.57 -7.17 4.26
C ILE A 74 2.81 -8.31 3.56
N ASP A 75 1.57 -8.08 3.13
CA ASP A 75 0.76 -9.09 2.43
C ASP A 75 1.39 -9.47 1.09
N THR A 76 1.84 -8.47 0.32
CA THR A 76 2.53 -8.69 -0.96
C THR A 76 3.79 -9.53 -0.77
N ARG A 77 4.63 -9.19 0.19
CA ARG A 77 5.86 -9.97 0.48
C ARG A 77 5.56 -11.37 0.98
N SER A 78 4.52 -11.53 1.80
CA SER A 78 4.07 -12.85 2.27
C SER A 78 3.61 -13.73 1.10
N MET A 79 2.89 -13.15 0.14
CA MET A 79 2.47 -13.84 -1.08
C MET A 79 3.67 -14.23 -1.94
N VAL A 80 4.62 -13.30 -2.18
CA VAL A 80 5.84 -13.57 -2.95
C VAL A 80 6.65 -14.69 -2.30
N ALA A 81 6.82 -14.65 -0.97
CA ALA A 81 7.54 -15.70 -0.25
C ALA A 81 6.87 -17.07 -0.41
N ALA A 82 5.53 -17.11 -0.34
CA ALA A 82 4.76 -18.35 -0.52
C ALA A 82 4.91 -18.95 -1.93
N VAL A 83 4.96 -18.13 -2.99
CA VAL A 83 5.04 -18.63 -4.37
C VAL A 83 6.46 -18.88 -4.87
N THR A 84 7.46 -18.19 -4.32
CA THR A 84 8.87 -18.34 -4.74
C THR A 84 9.67 -19.28 -3.85
N GLY A 85 9.22 -19.53 -2.62
CA GLY A 85 9.99 -20.25 -1.61
C GLY A 85 11.15 -19.43 -1.02
N VAL A 86 11.33 -18.18 -1.45
CA VAL A 86 12.28 -17.25 -0.83
C VAL A 86 11.65 -16.77 0.49
N PRO A 87 12.35 -16.86 1.64
CA PRO A 87 11.82 -16.38 2.90
C PRO A 87 11.43 -14.90 2.85
N PHE A 88 10.42 -14.55 3.66
CA PHE A 88 10.07 -13.16 3.92
C PHE A 88 11.26 -12.41 4.52
#